data_AF-A0A7S1DBF6-F1
#
_entry.id   AF-A0A7S1DBF6-F1
#
_cell.length_a   1.000
_cell.length_b   1.000
_cell.length_c   1.000
_cell.angle_alpha   90.00
_cell.angle_beta   90.00
_cell.angle_gamma   90.00
#
_symmetry.space_group_name_H-M   'P 1'
#
loop_
_entity.id
_entity.type
_entity.pdbx_description
1 polymer ?
#
loop_
_entity_poly.entity_id
_entity_poly.type
_entity_poly.pdbx_seq_one_letter_code
_entity_poly.pdbx_strand_id
1 'polypeptide(L)'
;MLLRTIPLLSKRVTIPQLSPTHTMARIVGLEATSGSYVSEYEPLFLLECSSDLVTEAFRETPNQTFPMIVDTQEEGIWKVEWNGGSSDEWIPVGTAIGIIDDGDPVDGDWTWQAYHHKQ
;
A
#
# COMPACT_ATOMS: atom_id res chain seq x y z
N MET A 1 14.47 31.04 -22.65
CA MET A 1 14.91 30.15 -21.55
C MET A 1 13.81 29.10 -21.40
N LEU A 2 14.02 27.90 -21.94
CA LEU A 2 13.05 26.80 -21.84
C LEU A 2 13.22 26.16 -20.46
N LEU A 3 12.34 26.48 -19.52
CA LEU A 3 12.17 25.69 -18.31
C LEU A 3 11.66 24.32 -18.75
N ARG A 4 12.53 23.33 -18.76
CA ARG A 4 12.12 21.93 -18.85
C ARG A 4 11.49 21.58 -17.51
N THR A 5 10.16 21.60 -17.46
CA THR A 5 9.39 21.02 -16.36
C THR A 5 9.71 19.53 -16.31
N ILE A 6 10.42 19.12 -15.27
CA ILE A 6 10.51 17.72 -14.87
C ILE A 6 9.11 17.42 -14.27
N PRO A 7 8.36 16.43 -14.78
CA PRO A 7 7.06 16.11 -14.21
C PRO A 7 7.28 15.46 -12.84
N LEU A 8 6.68 16.04 -11.81
CA LEU A 8 6.45 15.43 -10.50
C LEU A 8 4.96 14.98 -10.48
N LEU A 9 4.65 13.90 -9.77
CA LEU A 9 3.58 12.95 -10.11
C LEU A 9 2.75 12.54 -8.87
N SER A 10 1.47 12.92 -8.76
CA SER A 10 0.56 12.39 -7.72
C SER A 10 0.18 10.92 -7.96
N LYS A 11 0.22 10.08 -6.92
CA LYS A 11 0.10 8.60 -7.05
C LYS A 11 -1.01 7.97 -6.20
N ARG A 12 -1.72 7.01 -6.80
CA ARG A 12 -2.78 6.24 -6.14
C ARG A 12 -2.21 5.04 -5.39
N VAL A 13 -2.42 5.03 -4.09
CA VAL A 13 -2.03 3.94 -3.21
C VAL A 13 -3.10 2.85 -3.21
N THR A 14 -2.69 1.60 -3.47
CA THR A 14 -3.61 0.44 -3.56
C THR A 14 -3.14 -0.72 -2.68
N ILE A 15 -4.03 -1.70 -2.44
CA ILE A 15 -3.63 -2.97 -1.84
C ILE A 15 -2.68 -3.69 -2.81
N PRO A 16 -1.48 -4.05 -2.36
CA PRO A 16 -0.45 -4.65 -3.20
C PRO A 16 -0.80 -6.04 -3.71
N GLN A 17 -0.56 -6.32 -5.00
CA GLN A 17 -0.45 -7.70 -5.49
C GLN A 17 1.01 -8.18 -5.37
N LEU A 18 1.31 -8.90 -4.29
CA LEU A 18 2.66 -9.34 -3.93
C LEU A 18 3.09 -10.66 -4.59
N SER A 19 2.13 -11.44 -5.09
CA SER A 19 2.35 -12.64 -5.87
C SER A 19 1.19 -12.84 -6.86
N PRO A 20 1.37 -13.64 -7.93
CA PRO A 20 0.29 -13.90 -8.90
C PRO A 20 -0.96 -14.53 -8.28
N THR A 21 -0.82 -15.20 -7.13
CA THR A 21 -1.91 -15.86 -6.42
C THR A 21 -2.46 -15.06 -5.26
N HIS A 22 -1.84 -13.93 -4.89
CA HIS A 22 -2.32 -13.07 -3.81
C HIS A 22 -3.65 -12.42 -4.19
N THR A 23 -4.72 -12.68 -3.42
CA THR A 23 -6.05 -12.15 -3.74
C THR A 23 -6.54 -11.08 -2.77
N MET A 24 -6.17 -11.13 -1.48
CA MET A 24 -6.73 -10.24 -0.48
C MET A 24 -5.73 -9.87 0.62
N ALA A 25 -5.92 -8.70 1.22
CA ALA A 25 -5.24 -8.31 2.45
C ALA A 25 -6.20 -7.54 3.36
N ARG A 26 -5.91 -7.49 4.65
CA ARG A 26 -6.59 -6.59 5.60
C ARG A 26 -5.60 -5.58 6.16
N ILE A 27 -6.04 -4.34 6.34
CA ILE A 27 -5.22 -3.29 6.98
C ILE A 27 -5.31 -3.48 8.50
N VAL A 28 -4.18 -3.75 9.14
CA VAL A 28 -4.11 -4.00 10.59
C VAL A 28 -3.53 -2.82 11.38
N GLY A 29 -2.92 -1.85 10.69
CA GLY A 29 -2.39 -0.63 11.29
C GLY A 29 -2.15 0.47 10.26
N LEU A 30 -2.37 1.71 10.65
CA LEU A 30 -1.96 2.89 9.87
C LEU A 30 -0.72 3.47 10.54
N GLU A 31 0.36 3.58 9.78
CA GLU A 31 1.63 4.15 10.24
C GLU A 31 1.67 5.66 9.95
N ALA A 32 1.16 6.07 8.78
CA ALA A 32 1.03 7.48 8.41
C ALA A 32 -0.37 8.02 8.74
N THR A 33 -0.42 9.24 9.28
CA THR A 33 -1.69 9.93 9.58
C THR A 33 -2.21 10.62 8.33
N SER A 34 -3.49 10.43 8.00
CA SER A 34 -4.10 11.15 6.87
C SER A 34 -3.95 12.67 7.05
N GLY A 35 -3.47 13.35 6.01
CA GLY A 35 -3.15 14.77 5.97
C GLY A 35 -1.70 15.11 6.35
N SER A 36 -0.88 14.13 6.79
CA SER A 36 0.54 14.37 7.04
C SER A 36 1.35 14.37 5.74
N TYR A 37 2.47 15.09 5.76
CA TYR A 37 3.51 14.92 4.75
C TYR A 37 4.23 13.59 5.01
N VAL A 38 4.47 12.82 3.95
CA VAL A 38 5.29 11.59 3.97
C VAL A 38 6.47 11.75 3.03
N SER A 39 7.61 11.19 3.40
CA SER A 39 8.82 11.16 2.57
C SER A 39 8.97 9.81 1.85
N GLU A 40 9.80 9.74 0.81
CA GLU A 40 10.16 8.47 0.17
C GLU A 40 10.64 7.44 1.21
N TYR A 41 10.18 6.20 1.08
CA TYR A 41 10.38 5.05 1.96
C TYR A 41 9.74 5.17 3.36
N GLU A 42 8.83 6.12 3.56
CA GLU A 42 8.07 6.20 4.80
C GLU A 42 6.92 5.16 4.84
N PRO A 43 6.76 4.41 5.94
CA PRO A 43 5.64 3.48 6.08
C PRO A 43 4.29 4.17 6.08
N LEU A 44 3.34 3.64 5.30
CA LEU A 44 1.96 4.12 5.28
C LEU A 44 1.03 3.26 6.14
N PHE A 45 1.09 1.93 5.98
CA PHE A 45 0.22 1.00 6.69
C PHE A 45 0.77 -0.42 6.74
N LEU A 46 0.27 -1.18 7.72
CA LEU A 46 0.52 -2.60 7.90
C LEU A 46 -0.64 -3.42 7.34
N LEU A 47 -0.30 -4.50 6.64
CA LEU A 47 -1.22 -5.46 6.09
C LEU A 47 -1.05 -6.81 6.76
N GLU A 48 -2.13 -7.57 6.84
CA GLU A 48 -2.08 -9.03 6.84
C GLU A 48 -2.59 -9.55 5.52
N CYS A 49 -1.74 -10.28 4.79
CA CYS A 49 -2.05 -10.88 3.50
C CYS A 49 -2.67 -12.27 3.65
N SER A 50 -3.53 -12.63 2.69
CA SER A 50 -4.18 -13.93 2.65
C SER A 50 -3.18 -15.07 2.42
N SER A 51 -3.55 -16.29 2.81
CA SER A 51 -2.61 -17.43 2.76
C SER A 51 -2.16 -17.77 1.34
N ASP A 52 -2.95 -17.41 0.32
CA ASP A 52 -2.61 -17.53 -1.10
C ASP A 52 -1.47 -16.62 -1.59
N LEU A 53 -0.94 -15.74 -0.73
CA LEU A 53 0.30 -15.03 -0.99
C LEU A 53 1.44 -15.99 -1.32
N VAL A 54 1.52 -17.12 -0.60
CA VAL A 54 2.51 -18.17 -0.82
C VAL A 54 1.84 -19.48 -1.22
N THR A 55 2.56 -20.31 -1.97
CA THR A 55 2.03 -21.63 -2.33
C THR A 55 1.90 -22.51 -1.09
N GLU A 56 0.92 -23.43 -1.12
CA GLU A 56 0.55 -24.27 0.03
C GLU A 56 1.74 -25.04 0.62
N ALA A 57 2.68 -25.47 -0.21
CA ALA A 57 3.88 -26.22 0.22
C ALA A 57 4.83 -25.44 1.13
N PHE A 58 4.72 -24.10 1.20
CA PHE A 58 5.55 -23.25 2.06
C PHE A 58 4.78 -22.69 3.27
N ARG A 59 3.53 -23.13 3.49
CA ARG A 59 2.74 -22.71 4.65
C ARG A 59 2.98 -23.65 5.82
N GLU A 60 3.10 -23.09 7.02
CA GLU A 60 3.09 -23.85 8.27
C GLU A 60 1.67 -24.31 8.61
N THR A 61 0.66 -23.51 8.26
CA THR A 61 -0.77 -23.84 8.45
C THR A 61 -1.62 -23.40 7.26
N PRO A 62 -2.77 -24.04 6.99
CA PRO A 62 -3.63 -23.69 5.85
C PRO A 62 -4.09 -22.22 5.83
N ASN A 63 -4.27 -21.64 7.02
CA ASN A 63 -4.79 -20.29 7.23
C ASN A 63 -3.69 -19.31 7.68
N GLN A 64 -2.42 -19.63 7.43
CA GLN A 64 -1.31 -18.72 7.75
C GLN A 64 -1.50 -17.38 7.04
N THR A 65 -1.48 -16.30 7.81
CA THR A 65 -1.44 -14.93 7.30
C THR A 65 -0.01 -14.41 7.29
N PHE A 66 0.25 -13.40 6.46
CA PHE A 66 1.58 -12.82 6.31
C PHE A 66 1.53 -11.32 6.61
N PRO A 67 2.12 -10.87 7.72
CA PRO A 67 2.22 -9.45 8.04
C PRO A 67 3.20 -8.76 7.08
N MET A 68 2.77 -7.65 6.48
CA MET A 68 3.56 -6.85 5.53
C MET A 68 3.49 -5.37 5.92
N ILE A 69 4.58 -4.64 5.76
CA ILE A 69 4.57 -3.17 5.78
C ILE A 69 4.49 -2.65 4.35
N VAL A 70 3.76 -1.56 4.11
CA VAL A 70 3.71 -0.88 2.82
C VAL A 70 4.32 0.50 2.96
N ASP A 71 5.44 0.70 2.27
CA ASP A 71 6.18 1.96 2.26
C ASP A 71 5.89 2.75 0.99
N THR A 72 5.98 4.07 1.08
CA THR A 72 5.90 4.95 -0.09
C THR A 72 7.19 4.99 -0.90
N GLN A 73 7.10 5.13 -2.21
CA GLN A 73 8.23 5.52 -3.07
C GLN A 73 8.11 6.96 -3.59
N GLU A 74 7.23 7.74 -2.98
CA GLU A 74 6.94 9.13 -3.34
C GLU A 74 6.89 9.99 -2.07
N GLU A 75 7.05 11.29 -2.24
CA GLU A 75 6.84 12.28 -1.20
C GLU A 75 5.57 13.11 -1.46
N GLY A 76 4.92 13.59 -0.41
CA GLY A 76 3.73 14.43 -0.56
C GLY A 76 2.75 14.31 0.61
N ILE A 77 1.55 14.86 0.44
CA ILE A 77 0.48 14.80 1.44
C ILE A 77 -0.27 13.48 1.30
N TRP A 78 -0.15 12.62 2.30
CA TRP A 78 -0.89 11.37 2.37
C TRP A 78 -2.38 11.66 2.64
N LYS A 79 -3.27 11.18 1.79
CA LYS A 79 -4.73 11.30 1.98
C LYS A 79 -5.34 9.92 1.91
N VAL A 80 -5.83 9.43 3.05
CA VAL A 80 -6.60 8.19 3.11
C VAL A 80 -7.97 8.44 2.50
N GLU A 81 -8.32 7.68 1.47
CA GLU A 81 -9.64 7.74 0.81
C GLU A 81 -10.48 6.49 1.12
N TRP A 82 -9.86 5.46 1.68
CA TRP A 82 -10.56 4.26 2.14
C TRP A 82 -11.46 4.62 3.33
N ASN A 83 -12.76 4.39 3.16
CA ASN A 83 -13.78 4.71 4.15
C ASN A 83 -13.83 3.73 5.34
N GLY A 84 -12.85 2.82 5.45
CA GLY A 84 -12.70 1.91 6.58
C GLY A 84 -13.89 0.96 6.76
N GLY A 85 -13.77 -0.27 6.28
CA GLY A 85 -14.51 -1.36 6.93
C GLY A 85 -13.99 -1.58 8.35
N SER A 86 -14.51 -2.60 9.03
CA SER A 86 -13.90 -3.04 10.28
C SER A 86 -12.42 -3.37 10.04
N SER A 87 -11.57 -3.29 11.06
CA SER A 87 -10.17 -3.76 11.02
C SER A 87 -10.03 -5.24 10.63
N ASP A 88 -11.14 -5.97 10.55
CA ASP A 88 -11.22 -7.37 10.13
C ASP A 88 -11.68 -7.54 8.67
N GLU A 89 -11.92 -6.44 7.94
CA GLU A 89 -12.33 -6.50 6.53
C GLU A 89 -11.17 -6.97 5.65
N TRP A 90 -11.41 -8.04 4.90
CA TRP A 90 -10.52 -8.49 3.83
C TRP A 90 -10.82 -7.73 2.55
N ILE A 91 -9.79 -7.05 2.04
CA ILE A 91 -9.87 -6.13 0.91
C ILE A 91 -9.17 -6.78 -0.30
N PRO A 92 -9.79 -6.79 -1.49
CA PRO A 92 -9.14 -7.30 -2.70
C PRO A 92 -7.85 -6.54 -3.06
N VAL A 93 -6.87 -7.25 -3.60
CA VAL A 93 -5.69 -6.62 -4.22
C VAL A 93 -6.10 -5.64 -5.32
N GLY A 94 -5.36 -4.54 -5.45
CA GLY A 94 -5.66 -3.43 -6.37
C GLY A 94 -6.72 -2.44 -5.87
N THR A 95 -7.38 -2.71 -4.73
CA THR A 95 -8.31 -1.75 -4.12
C THR A 95 -7.58 -0.49 -3.71
N ALA A 96 -8.09 0.68 -4.10
CA ALA A 96 -7.51 1.97 -3.73
C ALA A 96 -7.70 2.25 -2.23
N ILE A 97 -6.61 2.64 -1.57
CA ILE A 97 -6.58 2.99 -0.15
C ILE A 97 -6.49 4.50 0.05
N GLY A 98 -5.79 5.20 -0.85
CA GLY A 98 -5.64 6.64 -0.77
C GLY A 98 -4.77 7.18 -1.89
N ILE A 99 -4.33 8.42 -1.72
CA ILE A 99 -3.45 9.12 -2.65
C ILE A 99 -2.32 9.80 -1.88
N ILE A 100 -1.15 9.91 -2.51
CA ILE A 100 -0.12 10.86 -2.13
C ILE A 100 -0.23 12.04 -3.09
N ASP A 101 -0.59 13.19 -2.55
CA ASP A 101 -0.76 14.45 -3.27
C ASP A 101 0.50 15.30 -3.11
N ASP A 102 1.28 15.38 -4.17
CA ASP A 102 2.48 16.21 -4.30
C ASP A 102 2.19 17.59 -4.93
N GLY A 103 0.92 17.89 -5.24
CA GLY A 103 0.46 19.13 -5.86
C GLY A 103 0.17 19.03 -7.37
N ASP A 104 0.29 17.84 -7.97
CA ASP A 104 0.15 17.61 -9.41
C ASP A 104 -1.08 16.75 -9.80
N PRO A 105 -1.47 16.68 -11.09
CA PRO A 105 -2.54 15.80 -11.55
C PRO A 105 -2.19 14.31 -11.39
N VAL A 106 -3.15 13.49 -10.97
CA VAL A 106 -2.98 12.03 -10.83
C VAL A 106 -2.82 11.37 -12.21
N ASP A 107 -1.69 10.71 -12.47
CA ASP A 107 -1.37 10.20 -13.81
C ASP A 107 -0.96 8.71 -13.93
N GLY A 108 -1.14 7.90 -12.88
CA GLY A 108 -0.90 6.47 -12.99
C GLY A 108 -1.06 5.68 -11.69
N ASP A 109 -0.81 4.37 -11.81
CA ASP A 109 -0.76 3.46 -10.68
C ASP A 109 0.61 3.54 -10.00
N TRP A 110 0.60 3.48 -8.67
CA TRP A 110 1.77 3.66 -7.82
C TRP A 110 2.67 2.42 -7.75
N THR A 111 3.96 2.65 -7.56
CA THR A 111 4.92 1.63 -7.14
C THR A 111 5.13 1.73 -5.64
N TRP A 112 4.75 0.69 -4.91
CA TRP A 112 5.03 0.53 -3.48
C TRP A 112 6.06 -0.58 -3.29
N GLN A 113 6.71 -0.56 -2.14
CA GLN A 113 7.49 -1.69 -1.65
C GLN A 113 6.79 -2.28 -0.45
N ALA A 114 6.75 -3.62 -0.38
CA ALA A 114 6.24 -4.30 0.79
C ALA A 114 7.19 -5.40 1.23
N TYR A 115 7.40 -5.46 2.55
CA TYR A 115 8.34 -6.38 3.17
C TYR A 115 7.67 -7.14 4.30
N HIS A 116 8.07 -8.40 4.47
CA HIS A 116 7.58 -9.21 5.56
C HIS A 116 7.94 -8.57 6.90
N HIS A 117 6.93 -8.23 7.69
CA HIS A 117 7.09 -7.60 8.98
C HIS A 117 7.08 -8.68 10.07
N LYS A 118 8.24 -9.00 10.66
CA LYS A 118 8.28 -9.84 11.87
C LYS A 118 7.96 -8.94 13.06
N GLN A 119 6.81 -9.19 13.71
CA GLN A 119 6.54 -8.69 15.06
C GLN A 119 7.46 -9.35 16.09
#